data_AF-A0A364JS74-F1
#
_entry.id   AF-A0A364JS74-F1
#
_cell.length_a   1.000
_cell.length_b   1.000
_cell.length_c   1.000
_cell.angle_alpha   90.00
_cell.angle_beta   90.00
_cell.angle_gamma   90.00
#
_symmetry.space_group_name_H-M   'P 1'
#
loop_
_entity.id
_entity.type
_entity.pdbx_description
1 polymer ?
#
loop_
_entity_poly.entity_id
_entity_poly.type
_entity_poly.pdbx_seq_one_letter_code
_entity_poly.pdbx_strand_id
1 'polypeptide(L)'
;MAAETVTQAAEAASHGGIDLIAVVVLLAAAVVAVPLFRRVGLGSVLGYLAAGLAIGPFGLGFFHDAQSIIHVAELGVVLFLFIIGLEMQPSRLWAMRGEIFGLGLLQVGVAIAVLAWVGIALGYPTAASFVAGTGFVLTSTAIVMQMLQERGEMGLPKGRRIIAILGVVTLTGLQLPA
;
A
#
# COMPACT_ATOMS: atom_id res chain seq x y z
N MET A 1 23.17 -42.70 11.87
CA MET A 1 22.10 -42.20 12.78
C MET A 1 22.33 -40.76 13.24
N ALA A 2 23.39 -40.41 13.99
CA ALA A 2 23.61 -39.01 14.44
C ALA A 2 24.03 -38.03 13.32
N ALA A 3 24.72 -38.50 12.28
CA ALA A 3 25.10 -37.68 11.12
C ALA A 3 23.91 -37.41 10.17
N GLU A 4 22.94 -38.32 10.12
CA GLU A 4 21.73 -38.19 9.30
C GLU A 4 20.74 -37.20 9.94
N THR A 5 20.65 -37.15 11.27
CA THR A 5 19.79 -36.18 11.98
C THR A 5 20.30 -34.75 11.92
N VAL A 6 21.63 -34.54 11.86
CA VAL A 6 22.22 -33.20 11.66
C VAL A 6 22.03 -32.71 10.23
N THR A 7 22.08 -33.63 9.25
CA THR A 7 21.83 -33.31 7.83
C THR A 7 20.35 -33.04 7.58
N GLN A 8 19.43 -33.81 8.18
CA GLN A 8 17.98 -33.54 8.16
C GLN A 8 17.59 -32.26 8.89
N ALA A 9 18.27 -31.90 9.98
CA ALA A 9 18.04 -30.62 10.66
C ALA A 9 18.55 -29.42 9.84
N ALA A 10 19.63 -29.60 9.06
CA ALA A 10 20.12 -28.59 8.12
C ALA A 10 19.22 -28.46 6.87
N GLU A 11 18.66 -29.56 6.37
CA GLU A 11 17.65 -29.55 5.28
C GLU A 11 16.30 -28.99 5.74
N ALA A 12 15.90 -29.22 6.99
CA ALA A 12 14.68 -28.62 7.57
C ALA A 12 14.84 -27.11 7.81
N ALA A 13 16.05 -26.64 8.15
CA ALA A 13 16.35 -25.20 8.29
C ALA A 13 16.35 -24.45 6.95
N SER A 14 16.56 -25.14 5.82
CA SER A 14 16.49 -24.56 4.47
C SER A 14 15.08 -24.55 3.87
N HIS A 15 14.11 -25.23 4.47
CA HIS A 15 12.73 -25.33 3.96
C HIS A 15 11.66 -24.59 4.79
N GLY A 16 12.04 -23.84 5.83
CA GLY A 16 11.12 -23.04 6.65
C GLY A 16 11.58 -21.61 6.95
N GLY A 17 12.75 -21.21 6.45
CA GLY A 17 13.31 -19.87 6.62
C GLY A 17 13.05 -19.01 5.40
N ILE A 18 12.76 -17.73 5.63
CA ILE A 18 12.71 -16.70 4.59
C ILE A 18 13.95 -16.86 3.70
N ASP A 19 13.76 -17.17 2.42
CA ASP A 19 14.88 -17.34 1.49
C ASP A 19 15.65 -16.02 1.38
N LEU A 20 16.87 -16.02 1.93
CA LEU A 20 17.70 -14.82 2.01
C LEU A 20 18.04 -14.30 0.61
N ILE A 21 18.18 -15.19 -0.36
CA ILE A 21 18.45 -14.83 -1.75
C ILE A 21 17.26 -14.05 -2.31
N ALA A 22 16.05 -14.54 -2.10
CA ALA A 22 14.82 -13.84 -2.46
C ALA A 22 14.75 -12.43 -1.83
N VAL A 23 15.01 -12.31 -0.52
CA VAL A 23 15.01 -10.99 0.15
C VAL A 23 16.04 -10.05 -0.45
N VAL A 24 17.26 -10.53 -0.69
CA VAL A 24 18.33 -9.73 -1.29
C VAL A 24 17.95 -9.29 -2.71
N VAL A 25 17.38 -10.17 -3.53
CA VAL A 25 16.92 -9.84 -4.89
C VAL A 25 15.80 -8.80 -4.84
N LEU A 26 14.84 -8.95 -3.93
CA LEU A 26 13.73 -8.01 -3.77
C LEU A 26 14.21 -6.63 -3.33
N LEU A 27 15.11 -6.58 -2.34
CA LEU A 27 15.71 -5.32 -1.87
C LEU A 27 16.58 -4.68 -2.96
N ALA A 28 17.40 -5.46 -3.68
CA ALA A 28 18.24 -4.95 -4.75
C ALA A 28 17.41 -4.36 -5.90
N ALA A 29 16.35 -5.06 -6.31
CA ALA A 29 15.44 -4.57 -7.34
C ALA A 29 14.78 -3.25 -6.93
N ALA A 30 14.31 -3.14 -5.69
CA ALA A 30 13.74 -1.90 -5.16
C ALA A 30 14.78 -0.75 -5.11
N VAL A 31 15.99 -1.04 -4.63
CA VAL A 31 17.10 -0.06 -4.54
C VAL A 31 17.51 0.48 -5.92
N VAL A 32 17.38 -0.31 -6.98
CA VAL A 32 17.68 0.14 -8.35
C VAL A 32 16.48 0.84 -8.99
N ALA A 33 15.29 0.25 -8.91
CA ALA A 33 14.10 0.76 -9.59
C ALA A 33 13.62 2.08 -9.01
N VAL A 34 13.63 2.24 -7.68
CA VAL A 34 13.07 3.44 -7.04
C VAL A 34 13.85 4.71 -7.41
N PRO A 35 15.19 4.78 -7.30
CA PRO A 35 15.94 5.96 -7.74
C PRO A 35 15.83 6.22 -9.24
N LEU A 36 15.72 5.18 -10.06
CA LEU A 36 15.53 5.31 -11.50
C LEU A 36 14.20 6.01 -11.81
N PHE A 37 13.10 5.53 -11.23
CA PHE A 37 11.78 6.14 -11.41
C PHE A 37 11.72 7.56 -10.83
N ARG A 38 12.36 7.79 -9.68
CA ARG A 38 12.48 9.14 -9.11
C ARG A 38 13.24 10.09 -10.03
N ARG A 39 14.30 9.64 -10.71
CA ARG A 39 15.04 10.46 -11.69
C ARG A 39 14.21 10.85 -12.90
N VAL A 40 13.28 10.00 -13.31
CA VAL A 40 12.34 10.27 -14.43
C VAL A 40 11.19 11.18 -13.98
N GLY A 41 11.11 11.56 -12.69
CA GLY A 41 10.03 12.40 -12.15
C GLY A 41 8.77 11.62 -11.76
N LEU A 42 8.84 10.28 -11.75
CA LEU A 42 7.75 9.40 -11.31
C LEU A 42 7.82 9.16 -9.79
N GLY A 43 6.67 8.84 -9.17
CA GLY A 43 6.59 8.54 -7.73
C GLY A 43 7.31 7.25 -7.34
N SER A 44 7.80 7.15 -6.09
CA SER A 44 8.50 5.97 -5.57
C SER A 44 7.66 4.69 -5.62
N VAL A 45 6.34 4.81 -5.43
CA VAL A 45 5.39 3.69 -5.55
C VAL A 45 5.44 3.02 -6.90
N LEU A 46 5.53 3.79 -7.98
CA LEU A 46 5.67 3.21 -9.32
C LEU A 46 6.99 2.44 -9.45
N GLY A 47 8.06 2.91 -8.80
CA GLY A 47 9.33 2.19 -8.71
C GLY A 47 9.23 0.86 -7.96
N TYR A 48 8.53 0.81 -6.82
CA TYR A 48 8.28 -0.44 -6.09
C TYR A 48 7.42 -1.42 -6.90
N LEU A 49 6.36 -0.94 -7.56
CA LEU A 49 5.52 -1.77 -8.44
C LEU A 49 6.30 -2.30 -9.65
N ALA A 50 7.11 -1.46 -10.29
CA ALA A 50 7.96 -1.86 -11.40
C ALA A 50 9.02 -2.87 -10.97
N ALA A 51 9.64 -2.70 -9.80
CA ALA A 51 10.55 -3.68 -9.23
C ALA A 51 9.86 -5.04 -9.05
N GLY A 52 8.68 -5.05 -8.44
CA GLY A 52 7.87 -6.26 -8.22
C GLY A 52 7.48 -6.95 -9.52
N LEU A 53 7.07 -6.19 -10.54
CA LEU A 53 6.75 -6.73 -11.86
C LEU A 53 7.99 -7.30 -12.56
N ALA A 54 9.15 -6.63 -12.42
CA ALA A 54 10.40 -7.04 -13.02
C ALA A 54 11.01 -8.29 -12.38
N ILE A 55 10.88 -8.49 -11.07
CA ILE A 55 11.36 -9.71 -10.38
C ILE A 55 10.34 -10.83 -10.36
N GLY A 56 9.06 -10.50 -10.56
CA GLY A 56 7.95 -11.43 -10.59
C GLY A 56 7.94 -12.33 -11.82
N PRO A 57 6.89 -13.16 -11.97
CA PRO A 57 6.80 -14.17 -13.03
C PRO A 57 6.73 -13.56 -14.44
N PHE A 58 6.28 -12.31 -14.56
CA PHE A 58 6.21 -11.59 -15.83
C PHE A 58 7.54 -10.94 -16.25
N GLY A 59 8.54 -10.90 -15.37
CA GLY A 59 9.85 -10.32 -15.64
C GLY A 59 10.96 -11.37 -15.67
N LEU A 60 11.82 -11.35 -14.67
CA LEU A 60 12.96 -12.24 -14.52
C LEU A 60 12.59 -13.63 -13.94
N GLY A 61 11.36 -13.79 -13.44
CA GLY A 61 10.89 -15.07 -12.91
C GLY A 61 11.64 -15.55 -11.66
N PHE A 62 12.21 -14.63 -10.86
CA PHE A 62 12.83 -15.03 -9.59
C PHE A 62 11.79 -15.51 -8.57
N PHE A 63 10.55 -15.06 -8.73
CA PHE A 63 9.43 -15.42 -7.86
C PHE A 63 8.30 -16.05 -8.68
N HIS A 64 8.05 -17.34 -8.43
CA HIS A 64 6.96 -18.10 -9.06
C HIS A 64 5.80 -18.37 -8.10
N ASP A 65 6.07 -18.43 -6.80
CA ASP A 65 5.07 -18.63 -5.77
C ASP A 65 4.86 -17.34 -4.95
N ALA A 66 3.70 -16.69 -5.16
CA ALA A 66 3.34 -15.47 -4.45
C ALA A 66 3.02 -15.73 -2.97
N GLN A 67 2.65 -16.97 -2.58
CA GLN A 67 2.22 -17.29 -1.22
C GLN A 67 3.33 -17.10 -0.19
N SER A 68 4.57 -17.40 -0.54
CA SER A 68 5.72 -17.26 0.36
C SER A 68 6.02 -15.79 0.68
N ILE A 69 5.84 -14.90 -0.28
CA ILE A 69 6.10 -13.45 -0.12
C ILE A 69 4.96 -12.76 0.64
N ILE A 70 3.71 -13.22 0.47
CA ILE A 70 2.53 -12.60 1.09
C ILE A 70 2.67 -12.54 2.62
N HIS A 71 3.12 -13.61 3.27
CA HIS A 71 3.29 -13.62 4.73
C HIS A 71 4.32 -12.58 5.22
N VAL A 72 5.40 -12.38 4.45
CA VAL A 72 6.41 -11.35 4.74
C VAL A 72 5.84 -9.95 4.50
N ALA A 73 5.06 -9.78 3.43
CA ALA A 73 4.38 -8.52 3.11
C ALA A 73 3.34 -8.15 4.17
N GLU A 74 2.59 -9.12 4.70
CA GLU A 74 1.64 -8.92 5.80
C GLU A 74 2.32 -8.36 7.04
N LEU A 75 3.45 -8.94 7.47
CA LEU A 75 4.24 -8.39 8.57
C LEU A 75 4.78 -6.99 8.26
N GLY A 76 5.23 -6.73 7.03
CA GLY A 76 5.68 -5.41 6.59
C GLY A 76 4.57 -4.35 6.68
N VAL A 77 3.36 -4.70 6.23
CA VAL A 77 2.19 -3.81 6.33
C VAL A 77 1.80 -3.57 7.79
N VAL A 78 1.80 -4.61 8.64
CA VAL A 78 1.51 -4.45 10.07
C VAL A 78 2.52 -3.52 10.74
N LEU A 79 3.81 -3.71 10.51
CA LEU A 79 4.86 -2.85 11.06
C LEU A 79 4.72 -1.40 10.55
N PHE A 80 4.42 -1.23 9.28
CA PHE A 80 4.21 0.09 8.68
C PHE A 80 2.99 0.82 9.28
N LEU A 81 1.85 0.13 9.41
CA LEU A 81 0.66 0.67 10.07
C LEU A 81 0.90 0.98 11.54
N PHE A 82 1.71 0.16 12.23
CA PHE A 82 2.12 0.43 13.61
C PHE A 82 2.96 1.70 13.73
N ILE A 83 3.97 1.88 12.88
CA ILE A 83 4.80 3.10 12.85
C ILE A 83 3.94 4.32 12.53
N ILE A 84 3.05 4.24 11.53
CA ILE A 84 2.10 5.31 11.22
C ILE A 84 1.25 5.63 12.46
N GLY A 85 0.77 4.61 13.17
CA GLY A 85 -0.01 4.78 14.40
C GLY A 85 0.77 5.49 15.52
N LEU A 86 2.06 5.21 15.66
CA LEU A 86 2.95 5.89 16.62
C LEU A 86 3.27 7.34 16.23
N GLU A 87 3.38 7.63 14.94
CA GLU A 87 3.67 8.98 14.43
C GLU A 87 2.42 9.89 14.42
N MET A 88 1.23 9.28 14.38
CA MET A 88 -0.06 9.98 14.40
C MET A 88 -0.32 10.63 15.76
N GLN A 89 -0.44 11.97 15.78
CA GLN A 89 -0.88 12.73 16.95
C GLN A 89 -2.42 12.85 16.96
N PRO A 90 -3.13 12.19 17.90
CA PRO A 90 -4.60 12.14 17.90
C PRO A 90 -5.24 13.53 18.03
N SER A 91 -4.60 14.42 18.79
CA SER A 91 -5.04 15.80 19.01
C SER A 91 -5.12 16.62 17.72
N ARG A 92 -4.19 16.37 16.79
CA ARG A 92 -4.13 17.07 15.50
C ARG A 92 -5.22 16.58 14.55
N LEU A 93 -5.54 15.28 14.58
CA LEU A 93 -6.68 14.71 13.87
C LEU A 93 -8.00 15.31 14.37
N TRP A 94 -8.15 15.43 15.70
CA TRP A 94 -9.37 15.94 16.33
C TRP A 94 -9.65 17.42 16.06
N ALA A 95 -8.59 18.22 15.88
CA ALA A 95 -8.70 19.62 15.47
C ALA A 95 -9.20 19.78 14.02
N MET A 96 -8.97 18.77 13.18
CA MET A 96 -9.30 18.79 11.75
C MET A 96 -10.61 18.04 11.42
N ARG A 97 -11.32 17.55 12.44
CA ARG A 97 -12.56 16.75 12.30
C ARG A 97 -13.66 17.42 11.46
N GLY A 98 -13.80 18.74 11.54
CA GLY A 98 -14.83 19.45 10.78
C GLY A 98 -14.59 19.43 9.27
N GLU A 99 -13.34 19.59 8.84
CA GLU A 99 -12.94 19.50 7.44
C GLU A 99 -12.96 18.04 6.94
N ILE A 100 -12.59 17.10 7.81
CA ILE A 100 -12.61 15.65 7.58
C ILE A 100 -14.05 15.18 7.31
N PHE A 101 -14.96 15.36 8.26
CA PHE A 101 -16.31 14.81 8.14
C PHE A 101 -17.21 15.59 7.18
N GLY A 102 -16.97 16.89 6.96
CA GLY A 102 -17.79 17.68 6.05
C GLY A 102 -17.38 17.50 4.59
N LEU A 103 -16.22 18.06 4.25
CA LEU A 103 -15.76 18.15 2.86
C LEU A 103 -15.25 16.80 2.34
N GLY A 104 -14.59 16.01 3.19
CA GLY A 104 -14.06 14.71 2.80
C GLY A 104 -15.13 13.70 2.47
N LEU A 105 -16.16 13.54 3.32
CA LEU A 105 -17.28 12.62 3.03
C LEU A 105 -18.06 13.03 1.79
N LEU A 106 -18.25 14.34 1.59
CA LEU A 106 -18.91 14.85 0.39
C LEU A 106 -18.08 14.52 -0.87
N GLN A 107 -16.76 14.75 -0.83
CA GLN A 107 -15.87 14.42 -1.95
C GLN A 107 -15.88 12.92 -2.27
N VAL A 108 -15.80 12.08 -1.23
CA VAL A 108 -15.84 10.62 -1.34
C VAL A 108 -17.16 10.16 -1.97
N GLY A 109 -18.29 10.65 -1.45
CA GLY A 109 -19.62 10.34 -1.99
C GLY A 109 -19.78 10.75 -3.46
N VAL A 110 -19.33 11.96 -3.81
CA VAL A 110 -19.35 12.44 -5.20
C VAL A 110 -18.47 11.59 -6.10
N ALA A 111 -17.26 11.24 -5.66
CA ALA A 111 -16.35 10.41 -6.45
C ALA A 111 -16.90 8.99 -6.66
N ILE A 112 -17.50 8.37 -5.64
CA ILE A 112 -18.18 7.07 -5.77
C ILE A 112 -19.31 7.19 -6.80
N ALA A 113 -20.14 8.23 -6.69
CA ALA A 113 -21.25 8.44 -7.61
C ALA A 113 -20.78 8.62 -9.06
N VAL A 114 -19.73 9.41 -9.28
CA VAL A 114 -19.15 9.62 -10.62
C VAL A 114 -18.58 8.31 -11.18
N LEU A 115 -17.78 7.57 -10.40
CA LEU A 115 -17.18 6.32 -10.86
C LEU A 115 -18.22 5.23 -11.11
N ALA A 116 -19.23 5.12 -10.23
CA ALA A 116 -20.33 4.19 -10.42
C ALA A 116 -21.14 4.56 -11.68
N TRP A 117 -21.36 5.86 -11.93
CA TRP A 117 -22.04 6.32 -13.14
C TRP A 117 -21.25 6.00 -14.41
N VAL A 118 -19.92 6.15 -14.39
CA VAL A 118 -19.05 5.72 -15.50
C VAL A 118 -19.18 4.21 -15.76
N GLY A 119 -19.19 3.38 -14.70
CA GLY A 119 -19.38 1.93 -14.85
C GLY A 119 -20.74 1.58 -15.47
N ILE A 120 -21.81 2.26 -15.05
CA ILE A 120 -23.15 2.08 -15.62
C ILE A 120 -23.20 2.55 -17.08
N ALA A 121 -22.55 3.68 -17.40
CA ALA A 121 -22.48 4.21 -18.77
C ALA A 121 -21.71 3.28 -19.72
N LEU A 122 -20.75 2.51 -19.21
CA LEU A 122 -20.04 1.45 -19.94
C LEU A 122 -20.84 0.15 -20.07
N GLY A 123 -22.05 0.07 -19.51
CA GLY A 123 -22.95 -1.08 -19.60
C GLY A 123 -22.76 -2.13 -18.51
N TYR A 124 -21.99 -1.85 -17.45
CA TYR A 124 -21.82 -2.79 -16.34
C TYR A 124 -23.02 -2.77 -15.38
N PRO A 125 -23.27 -3.89 -14.66
CA PRO A 125 -24.30 -3.94 -13.62
C PRO A 125 -24.12 -2.84 -12.57
N THR A 126 -25.23 -2.29 -12.07
CA THR A 126 -25.23 -1.20 -11.06
C THR A 126 -24.48 -1.60 -9.79
N ALA A 127 -24.69 -2.82 -9.29
CA ALA A 127 -24.01 -3.34 -8.10
C ALA A 127 -22.48 -3.44 -8.31
N ALA A 128 -22.04 -3.98 -9.45
CA ALA A 128 -20.61 -4.11 -9.76
C ALA A 128 -19.94 -2.74 -9.94
N SER A 129 -20.63 -1.80 -10.60
CA SER A 129 -20.14 -0.43 -10.80
C SER A 129 -20.03 0.34 -9.48
N PHE A 130 -20.96 0.13 -8.55
CA PHE A 130 -20.91 0.72 -7.22
C PHE A 130 -19.75 0.15 -6.40
N VAL A 131 -19.58 -1.19 -6.39
CA VAL A 131 -18.46 -1.86 -5.70
C VAL A 131 -17.11 -1.45 -6.28
N ALA A 132 -17.01 -1.32 -7.60
CA ALA A 132 -15.80 -0.79 -8.24
C ALA A 132 -15.58 0.67 -7.85
N GLY A 133 -16.61 1.51 -7.90
CA GLY A 133 -16.53 2.92 -7.54
C GLY A 133 -16.08 3.16 -6.10
N THR A 134 -16.58 2.37 -5.15
CA THR A 134 -16.11 2.41 -3.75
C THR A 134 -14.67 1.94 -3.62
N GLY A 135 -14.28 0.85 -4.30
CA GLY A 135 -12.90 0.35 -4.31
C GLY A 135 -11.89 1.35 -4.89
N PHE A 136 -12.24 2.03 -5.99
CA PHE A 136 -11.38 3.03 -6.63
C PHE A 136 -11.28 4.35 -5.83
N VAL A 137 -12.29 4.69 -5.04
CA VAL A 137 -12.27 5.86 -4.18
C VAL A 137 -11.37 5.70 -2.96
N LEU A 138 -11.08 4.45 -2.55
CA LEU A 138 -10.12 4.17 -1.48
C LEU A 138 -8.72 4.65 -1.89
N THR A 139 -8.40 5.87 -1.49
CA THR A 139 -7.05 6.39 -1.57
C THR A 139 -6.17 5.70 -0.54
N SER A 140 -5.01 5.19 -0.97
CA SER A 140 -3.98 4.70 -0.07
C SER A 140 -3.34 5.86 0.69
N THR A 141 -3.91 6.14 1.87
CA THR A 141 -3.47 7.19 2.79
C THR A 141 -2.00 7.06 3.14
N ALA A 142 -1.53 5.82 3.24
CA ALA A 142 -0.15 5.54 3.57
C ALA A 142 0.83 5.93 2.44
N ILE A 143 0.43 5.73 1.18
CA ILE A 143 1.22 6.09 -0.01
C ILE A 143 1.32 7.61 -0.17
N VAL A 144 0.21 8.34 -0.02
CA VAL A 144 0.22 9.80 -0.19
C VAL A 144 1.00 10.48 0.95
N MET A 145 0.93 9.96 2.17
CA MET A 145 1.76 10.43 3.28
C MET A 145 3.26 10.17 3.05
N GLN A 146 3.63 8.97 2.57
CA GLN A 146 5.01 8.68 2.16
C GLN A 146 5.48 9.62 1.04
N MET A 147 4.66 9.87 0.02
CA MET A 147 5.02 10.81 -1.06
C MET A 147 5.19 12.25 -0.56
N LEU A 148 4.37 12.69 0.40
CA LEU A 148 4.51 14.00 1.06
C LEU A 148 5.78 14.08 1.92
N GLN A 149 6.13 13.00 2.63
CA GLN A 149 7.40 12.88 3.37
C GLN A 149 8.60 12.93 2.42
N GLU A 150 8.56 12.17 1.33
CA GLU A 150 9.62 12.13 0.32
C GLU A 150 9.86 13.47 -0.38
N ARG A 151 8.81 14.29 -0.50
CA ARG A 151 8.88 15.65 -1.06
C ARG A 151 9.22 16.72 -0.01
N GLY A 152 9.29 16.36 1.28
CA GLY A 152 9.50 17.31 2.38
C GLY A 152 8.30 18.23 2.63
N GLU A 153 7.12 17.91 2.11
CA GLU A 153 5.95 18.78 2.09
C GLU A 153 5.03 18.61 3.31
N MET A 154 5.34 17.68 4.23
CA MET A 154 4.55 17.43 5.45
C MET A 154 4.32 18.67 6.34
N GLY A 155 5.26 19.61 6.31
CA GLY A 155 5.19 20.85 7.09
C GLY A 155 4.38 21.98 6.44
N LEU A 156 4.15 21.92 5.12
CA LEU A 156 3.51 23.01 4.39
C LEU A 156 1.98 23.01 4.54
N PRO A 157 1.32 24.19 4.44
CA PRO A 157 -0.15 24.29 4.50
C PRO A 157 -0.88 23.40 3.48
N LYS A 158 -0.27 23.20 2.30
CA LYS A 158 -0.78 22.28 1.26
C LYS A 158 -0.67 20.81 1.69
N GLY A 159 0.44 20.41 2.31
CA GLY A 159 0.62 19.04 2.81
C GLY A 159 -0.33 18.69 3.95
N ARG A 160 -0.59 19.65 4.86
CA ARG A 160 -1.60 19.50 5.91
C ARG A 160 -3.00 19.21 5.39
N ARG A 161 -3.46 19.91 4.33
CA ARG A 161 -4.78 19.66 3.71
C ARG A 161 -4.87 18.29 3.05
N ILE A 162 -3.79 17.85 2.38
CA ILE A 162 -3.73 16.54 1.75
C ILE A 162 -3.85 15.45 2.83
N ILE A 163 -3.09 15.53 3.92
CA ILE A 163 -3.18 14.58 5.05
C ILE A 163 -4.59 14.58 5.68
N ALA A 164 -5.25 15.75 5.76
CA ALA A 164 -6.62 15.90 6.28
C ALA A 164 -7.64 15.09 5.47
N ILE A 165 -7.70 15.34 4.16
CA ILE A 165 -8.65 14.73 3.22
C ILE A 165 -8.43 13.22 3.19
N LEU A 166 -7.18 12.81 3.28
CA LEU A 166 -6.73 11.44 3.22
C LEU A 166 -7.13 10.62 4.46
N GLY A 167 -7.08 11.22 5.65
CA GLY A 167 -7.54 10.59 6.90
C GLY A 167 -9.03 10.20 6.88
N VAL A 168 -9.85 10.91 6.11
CA VAL A 168 -11.29 10.61 5.94
C VAL A 168 -11.49 9.25 5.31
N VAL A 169 -10.80 8.98 4.20
CA VAL A 169 -10.95 7.72 3.46
C VAL A 169 -10.64 6.52 4.35
N THR A 170 -9.58 6.58 5.17
CA THR A 170 -9.22 5.50 6.10
C THR A 170 -10.25 5.30 7.21
N LEU A 171 -10.78 6.39 7.78
CA LEU A 171 -11.78 6.30 8.85
C LEU A 171 -13.14 5.80 8.32
N THR A 172 -13.54 6.23 7.12
CA THR A 172 -14.80 5.80 6.49
C THR A 172 -14.80 4.31 6.13
N GLY A 173 -13.62 3.73 5.82
CA GLY A 173 -13.45 2.29 5.60
C GLY A 173 -13.49 1.42 6.86
N LEU A 174 -13.26 2.00 8.05
CA LEU A 174 -13.28 1.31 9.35
C LEU A 174 -14.67 1.30 10.02
N GLN A 175 -15.67 1.96 9.40
CA GLN A 175 -17.03 2.14 9.92
C GLN A 175 -18.11 1.34 9.17
N LEU A 176 -17.73 0.29 8.45
CA LEU A 176 -18.65 -0.76 8.01
C LEU A 176 -18.44 -2.04 8.86
N PRO A 177 -18.87 -2.07 10.14
CA PRO A 177 -19.20 -3.33 10.77
C PRO A 177 -20.45 -3.91 10.08
N ALA A 178 -20.32 -5.14 9.58
CA ALA A 178 -21.46 -6.04 9.47
C ALA A 178 -22.00 -6.38 10.87
#